data_AF-A0A5B2TVQ1-F1
#
_entry.id   AF-A0A5B2TVQ1-F1
#
_cell.length_a   1.000
_cell.length_b   1.000
_cell.length_c   1.000
_cell.angle_alpha   90.00
_cell.angle_beta   90.00
_cell.angle_gamma   90.00
#
_symmetry.space_group_name_H-M   'P 1'
#
loop_
_entity.id
_entity.type
_entity.pdbx_description
1 polymer ?
#
loop_
_entity_poly.entity_id
_entity_poly.type
_entity_poly.pdbx_seq_one_letter_code
_entity_poly.pdbx_strand_id
1 'polypeptide(L)'
;MKNKLIAIMTFSVLILASCNRPKEKKVAVIEEANVKTVNLEERGEYLVSIIGCADCHTPKKMTEMGPVPDMDRYMMGFDSSGALPPIPENVPLGPWALFAGDLTAAVGPWGTSYAGNLTPHETGIGSWTLDQFKKAIKEGKYKGLDGSRPIMPPMPVEAYRSMNDEDVEAIFAYLKSLKPIENVVPVYIPPTS
;
A
#
# COMPACT_ATOMS: atom_id res chain seq x y z
N MET A 1 45.16 76.72 -17.84
CA MET A 1 46.50 76.47 -18.42
C MET A 1 47.59 76.94 -17.47
N LYS A 2 48.26 76.01 -16.78
CA LYS A 2 49.67 76.06 -16.33
C LYS A 2 49.94 74.82 -15.45
N ASN A 3 50.78 73.94 -16.01
CA ASN A 3 51.73 72.99 -15.43
C ASN A 3 51.38 72.20 -14.16
N LYS A 4 51.54 70.88 -14.24
CA LYS A 4 52.67 70.21 -13.60
C LYS A 4 52.94 68.84 -14.23
N LEU A 5 54.18 68.69 -14.69
CA LEU A 5 54.87 67.47 -15.07
C LEU A 5 55.12 66.65 -13.79
N ILE A 6 54.76 65.37 -13.76
CA ILE A 6 55.42 64.38 -12.88
C ILE A 6 55.60 63.11 -13.70
N ALA A 7 56.86 62.84 -14.07
CA ALA A 7 57.32 61.55 -14.53
C ALA A 7 57.66 60.70 -13.30
N ILE A 8 57.10 59.50 -13.19
CA ILE A 8 57.63 58.45 -12.31
C ILE A 8 57.63 57.15 -13.10
N MET A 9 58.83 56.83 -13.56
CA MET A 9 59.33 55.50 -13.91
C MET A 9 59.11 54.56 -12.72
N THR A 10 58.58 53.36 -12.89
CA THR A 10 58.98 52.16 -12.10
C THR A 10 58.23 50.87 -12.48
N PHE A 11 59.04 49.84 -12.68
CA PHE A 11 58.82 48.43 -12.33
C PHE A 11 57.77 47.61 -13.10
N SER A 12 58.27 46.92 -14.12
CA SER A 12 57.78 45.60 -14.53
C SER A 12 57.71 44.66 -13.32
N VAL A 13 56.49 44.37 -12.86
CA VAL A 13 56.22 43.20 -12.00
C VAL A 13 55.49 42.18 -12.87
N LEU A 14 56.23 41.17 -13.33
CA LEU A 14 55.63 39.91 -13.79
C LEU A 14 54.99 39.24 -12.56
N ILE A 15 53.68 39.39 -12.40
CA ILE A 15 52.91 38.54 -11.48
C ILE A 15 52.45 37.32 -12.28
N LEU A 16 53.09 36.18 -12.00
CA LEU A 16 52.61 34.84 -12.35
C LEU A 16 51.29 34.60 -11.61
N ALA A 17 50.17 35.00 -12.19
CA ALA A 17 48.85 34.57 -11.74
C ALA A 17 48.65 33.11 -12.16
N SER A 18 49.03 32.20 -11.26
CA SER A 18 48.64 30.79 -11.33
C SER A 18 47.11 30.69 -11.15
N CYS A 19 46.37 30.73 -12.26
CA CYS A 19 44.95 30.41 -12.25
C CYS A 19 44.78 28.87 -12.25
N ASN A 20 44.66 28.28 -11.06
CA ASN A 20 44.14 26.92 -10.94
C ASN A 20 42.62 26.97 -11.13
N ARG A 21 42.15 26.89 -12.39
CA ARG A 21 40.70 26.74 -12.66
C ARG A 21 40.27 25.34 -12.24
N PRO A 22 39.29 25.18 -11.33
CA PRO A 22 38.70 23.86 -11.12
C PRO A 22 38.00 23.44 -12.42
N LYS A 23 38.36 22.25 -12.93
CA LYS A 23 37.67 21.64 -14.07
C LYS A 23 36.21 21.42 -13.67
N GLU A 24 35.32 22.20 -14.26
CA GLU A 24 33.88 22.01 -14.16
C GLU A 24 33.56 20.60 -14.67
N LYS A 25 33.15 19.70 -13.76
CA LYS A 25 32.67 18.37 -14.15
C LYS A 25 31.38 18.59 -14.91
N LYS A 26 31.38 18.34 -16.23
CA LYS A 26 30.15 18.16 -17.00
C LYS A 26 29.33 17.07 -16.33
N VAL A 27 28.27 17.47 -15.63
CA VAL A 27 27.20 16.55 -15.25
C VAL A 27 26.59 16.10 -16.57
N ALA A 28 26.72 14.81 -16.87
CA ALA A 28 26.06 14.25 -18.02
C ALA A 28 24.56 14.45 -17.83
N VAL A 29 23.95 15.22 -18.73
CA VAL A 29 22.50 15.26 -18.87
C VAL A 29 22.11 13.87 -19.34
N ILE A 30 21.52 13.11 -18.43
CA ILE A 30 20.88 11.85 -18.78
C ILE A 30 19.69 12.25 -19.65
N GLU A 31 19.76 11.88 -20.93
CA GLU A 31 18.64 12.02 -21.86
C GLU A 31 17.43 11.34 -21.21
N GLU A 32 16.30 12.05 -21.10
CA GLU A 32 15.07 11.51 -20.49
C GLU A 32 14.69 10.23 -21.21
N ALA A 33 15.12 9.10 -20.64
CA ALA A 33 14.75 7.78 -21.12
C ALA A 33 13.23 7.71 -21.08
N ASN A 34 12.61 7.57 -22.26
CA ASN A 34 11.19 7.40 -22.51
C ASN A 34 10.45 6.84 -21.28
N VAL A 35 9.97 7.73 -20.42
CA VAL A 35 9.28 7.35 -19.19
C VAL A 35 7.94 6.80 -19.66
N LYS A 36 7.80 5.47 -19.66
CA LYS A 36 6.48 4.85 -19.82
C LYS A 36 5.57 5.46 -18.77
N THR A 37 4.56 6.19 -19.20
CA THR A 37 3.46 6.61 -18.32
C THR A 37 2.85 5.35 -17.74
N VAL A 38 3.05 5.14 -16.43
CA VAL A 38 2.52 3.95 -15.76
C VAL A 38 1.01 4.12 -15.65
N ASN A 39 0.25 3.20 -16.23
CA ASN A 39 -1.19 3.11 -16.03
C ASN A 39 -1.44 2.75 -14.55
N LEU A 40 -2.23 3.57 -13.85
CA LEU A 40 -2.51 3.38 -12.42
C LEU A 40 -3.17 2.04 -12.13
N GLU A 41 -4.06 1.56 -13.02
CA GLU A 41 -4.69 0.25 -12.84
C GLU A 41 -3.69 -0.90 -13.00
N GLU A 42 -2.79 -0.83 -13.98
CA GLU A 42 -1.72 -1.85 -14.16
C GLU A 42 -0.75 -1.84 -12.98
N ARG A 43 -0.42 -0.65 -12.46
CA ARG A 43 0.39 -0.53 -11.23
C ARG A 43 -0.34 -1.12 -10.03
N GLY A 44 -1.64 -0.84 -9.92
CA GLY A 44 -2.50 -1.35 -8.87
C GLY A 44 -2.61 -2.86 -8.89
N GLU A 45 -2.82 -3.44 -10.07
CA GLU A 45 -2.86 -4.89 -10.28
C GLU A 45 -1.56 -5.55 -9.81
N TYR A 46 -0.42 -5.01 -10.25
CA TYR A 46 0.89 -5.48 -9.82
C TYR A 46 1.02 -5.43 -8.29
N LEU A 47 0.71 -4.29 -7.67
CA LEU A 47 0.82 -4.11 -6.23
C LEU A 47 -0.09 -5.06 -5.47
N VAL A 48 -1.36 -5.18 -5.87
CA VAL A 48 -2.34 -6.09 -5.27
C VAL A 48 -1.86 -7.54 -5.33
N SER A 49 -1.21 -7.93 -6.44
CA SER A 49 -0.62 -9.26 -6.59
C SER A 49 0.58 -9.48 -5.66
N ILE A 50 1.55 -8.55 -5.63
CA ILE A 50 2.81 -8.76 -4.89
C ILE A 50 2.68 -8.54 -3.38
N ILE A 51 1.71 -7.72 -2.96
CA ILE A 51 1.40 -7.48 -1.54
C ILE A 51 0.54 -8.63 -0.97
N GLY A 52 -0.07 -9.44 -1.84
CA GLY A 52 -0.85 -10.61 -1.43
C GLY A 52 -2.23 -10.25 -0.90
N CYS A 53 -2.90 -9.21 -1.43
CA CYS A 53 -4.25 -8.87 -0.95
C CYS A 53 -5.23 -10.05 -1.14
N ALA A 54 -5.06 -10.81 -2.22
CA ALA A 54 -5.87 -12.00 -2.52
C ALA A 54 -5.70 -13.13 -1.49
N ASP A 55 -4.58 -13.16 -0.75
CA ASP A 55 -4.28 -14.23 0.20
C ASP A 55 -5.29 -14.25 1.36
N CYS A 56 -5.86 -13.10 1.72
CA CYS A 56 -6.91 -13.02 2.74
C CYS A 56 -8.26 -12.59 2.15
N HIS A 57 -8.27 -11.81 1.07
CA HIS A 57 -9.50 -11.23 0.52
C HIS A 57 -10.12 -12.03 -0.63
N THR A 58 -9.57 -13.20 -0.98
CA THR A 58 -10.16 -14.11 -1.97
C THR A 58 -10.36 -15.51 -1.36
N PRO A 59 -11.60 -16.05 -1.37
CA PRO A 59 -11.85 -17.44 -1.02
C PRO A 59 -11.00 -18.41 -1.83
N LYS A 60 -10.73 -19.61 -1.30
CA LYS A 60 -9.85 -20.58 -1.95
C LYS A 60 -10.56 -21.89 -2.21
N LYS A 61 -10.25 -22.49 -3.36
CA LYS A 61 -10.61 -23.87 -3.69
C LYS A 61 -9.50 -24.78 -3.16
N MET A 62 -9.85 -25.75 -2.33
CA MET A 62 -8.88 -26.75 -1.85
C MET A 62 -8.58 -27.76 -2.96
N THR A 63 -7.30 -27.92 -3.30
CA THR A 63 -6.81 -28.90 -4.27
C THR A 63 -5.79 -29.83 -3.63
N GLU A 64 -5.39 -30.89 -4.33
CA GLU A 64 -4.32 -31.81 -3.87
C GLU A 64 -2.98 -31.10 -3.63
N MET A 65 -2.72 -30.01 -4.37
CA MET A 65 -1.50 -29.21 -4.24
C MET A 65 -1.64 -28.06 -3.22
N GLY A 66 -2.76 -28.00 -2.50
CA GLY A 66 -3.08 -26.95 -1.55
C GLY A 66 -4.17 -25.98 -2.05
N PRO A 67 -4.43 -24.91 -1.29
CA PRO A 67 -5.48 -23.96 -1.60
C PRO A 67 -5.07 -23.05 -2.77
N VAL A 68 -5.97 -22.87 -3.74
CA VAL A 68 -5.79 -21.93 -4.86
C VAL A 68 -6.88 -20.87 -4.83
N PRO A 69 -6.61 -19.60 -5.20
CA PRO A 69 -7.64 -18.56 -5.24
C PRO A 69 -8.83 -18.94 -6.13
N ASP A 70 -10.04 -18.71 -5.62
CA ASP A 70 -11.27 -18.81 -6.39
C ASP A 70 -11.50 -17.52 -7.18
N MET A 71 -11.10 -17.51 -8.45
CA MET A 71 -11.19 -16.31 -9.28
C MET A 71 -12.63 -15.89 -9.62
N ASP A 72 -13.62 -16.77 -9.49
CA ASP A 72 -15.04 -16.41 -9.62
C ASP A 72 -15.51 -15.52 -8.46
N ARG A 73 -14.75 -15.56 -7.36
CA ARG A 73 -14.97 -14.91 -6.08
C ARG A 73 -13.83 -13.95 -5.70
N TYR A 74 -13.06 -13.52 -6.71
CA TYR A 74 -11.87 -12.69 -6.50
C TYR A 74 -12.19 -11.41 -5.71
N MET A 75 -11.42 -11.14 -4.67
CA MET A 75 -11.51 -9.95 -3.81
C MET A 75 -12.83 -9.78 -3.04
N MET A 76 -13.72 -10.77 -3.02
CA MET A 76 -15.01 -10.64 -2.33
C MET A 76 -14.93 -10.76 -0.80
N GLY A 77 -13.74 -11.06 -0.24
CA GLY A 77 -13.54 -11.27 1.19
C GLY A 77 -13.98 -12.67 1.65
N PHE A 78 -14.38 -12.76 2.92
CA PHE A 78 -14.99 -13.98 3.48
C PHE A 78 -16.30 -14.33 2.76
N ASP A 79 -16.49 -15.58 2.36
CA ASP A 79 -17.75 -16.03 1.75
C ASP A 79 -18.86 -16.12 2.82
N SER A 80 -19.79 -15.16 2.80
CA SER A 80 -20.90 -15.09 3.78
C SER A 80 -21.89 -16.24 3.67
N SER A 81 -21.88 -17.00 2.56
CA SER A 81 -22.67 -18.23 2.41
C SER A 81 -22.02 -19.44 3.07
N GLY A 82 -20.72 -19.35 3.38
CA GLY A 82 -19.96 -20.40 4.04
C GLY A 82 -20.15 -20.38 5.56
N ALA A 83 -20.28 -21.56 6.16
CA ALA A 83 -20.19 -21.71 7.60
C ALA A 83 -18.72 -21.89 8.00
N LEU A 84 -18.27 -21.13 8.99
CA LEU A 84 -17.05 -21.49 9.70
C LEU A 84 -17.27 -22.79 10.48
N PRO A 85 -16.23 -23.63 10.66
CA PRO A 85 -16.28 -24.69 11.66
C PRO A 85 -16.55 -24.06 13.05
N PRO A 86 -16.97 -24.87 14.04
CA PRO A 86 -17.18 -24.38 15.40
C PRO A 86 -15.97 -23.57 15.88
N ILE A 87 -16.20 -22.28 16.16
CA ILE A 87 -15.17 -21.36 16.62
C ILE A 87 -14.82 -21.76 18.05
N PRO A 88 -13.56 -22.12 18.35
CA PRO A 88 -13.17 -22.45 19.72
C PRO A 88 -13.39 -21.25 20.63
N GLU A 89 -14.03 -21.48 21.78
CA GLU A 89 -14.12 -20.48 22.83
C GLU A 89 -12.74 -20.27 23.47
N ASN A 90 -12.46 -19.03 23.87
CA ASN A 90 -11.29 -18.67 24.68
C ASN A 90 -9.93 -19.09 24.08
N VAL A 91 -9.70 -18.78 22.79
CA VAL A 91 -8.37 -18.95 22.18
C VAL A 91 -7.35 -18.17 23.02
N PRO A 92 -6.46 -18.85 23.77
CA PRO A 92 -5.65 -18.21 24.78
C PRO A 92 -4.62 -17.28 24.13
N LEU A 93 -4.24 -16.21 24.85
CA LEU A 93 -3.00 -15.47 24.55
C LEU A 93 -1.85 -16.49 24.57
N GLY A 94 -1.31 -16.81 23.40
CA GLY A 94 -0.42 -17.97 23.24
C GLY A 94 0.21 -18.06 21.85
N PRO A 95 0.83 -19.21 21.52
CA PRO A 95 1.66 -19.36 20.32
C PRO A 95 0.88 -19.49 19.01
N TRP A 96 -0.45 -19.61 19.05
CA TRP A 96 -1.26 -19.97 17.89
C TRP A 96 -2.42 -19.00 17.66
N ALA A 97 -2.61 -18.60 16.41
CA ALA A 97 -3.86 -18.08 15.87
C ALA A 97 -4.44 -19.13 14.93
N LEU A 98 -5.77 -19.20 14.84
CA LEU A 98 -6.46 -20.11 13.93
C LEU A 98 -6.91 -19.34 12.70
N PHE A 99 -6.69 -19.93 11.53
CA PHE A 99 -7.17 -19.39 10.26
C PHE A 99 -8.18 -20.37 9.67
N ALA A 100 -9.23 -19.84 9.04
CA ALA A 100 -10.05 -20.65 8.15
C ALA A 100 -9.17 -21.24 7.04
N GLY A 101 -9.54 -22.41 6.50
CA GLY A 101 -8.73 -23.10 5.50
C GLY A 101 -8.49 -22.29 4.21
N ASP A 102 -9.38 -21.34 3.92
CA ASP A 102 -9.27 -20.41 2.80
C ASP A 102 -8.58 -19.07 3.17
N LEU A 103 -8.17 -18.91 4.43
CA LEU A 103 -7.51 -17.73 5.02
C LEU A 103 -8.37 -16.46 5.07
N THR A 104 -9.68 -16.54 4.81
CA THR A 104 -10.55 -15.37 4.78
C THR A 104 -11.15 -15.00 6.15
N ALA A 105 -10.93 -15.83 7.17
CA ALA A 105 -11.26 -15.54 8.57
C ALA A 105 -10.15 -16.01 9.51
N ALA A 106 -10.03 -15.35 10.66
CA ALA A 106 -9.07 -15.72 11.69
C ALA A 106 -9.65 -15.55 13.09
N VAL A 107 -9.19 -16.40 14.00
CA VAL A 107 -9.55 -16.40 15.42
C VAL A 107 -8.29 -16.33 16.25
N GLY A 108 -8.27 -15.40 17.20
CA GLY A 108 -7.17 -15.25 18.15
C GLY A 108 -7.62 -14.59 19.44
N PRO A 109 -6.68 -14.16 20.28
CA PRO A 109 -6.98 -13.44 21.52
C PRO A 109 -7.75 -12.13 21.32
N TRP A 110 -7.73 -11.60 20.10
CA TRP A 110 -8.50 -10.44 19.69
C TRP A 110 -9.93 -10.77 19.28
N GLY A 111 -10.39 -12.02 19.35
CA GLY A 111 -11.70 -12.46 18.85
C GLY A 111 -11.64 -13.01 17.42
N THR A 112 -12.78 -12.97 16.71
CA THR A 112 -12.93 -13.47 15.34
C THR A 112 -13.04 -12.33 14.34
N SER A 113 -12.15 -12.32 13.35
CA SER A 113 -12.13 -11.35 12.26
C SER A 113 -12.40 -12.03 10.91
N TYR A 114 -12.97 -11.25 10.00
CA TYR A 114 -13.33 -11.66 8.64
C TYR A 114 -12.74 -10.67 7.65
N ALA A 115 -12.16 -11.17 6.56
CA ALA A 115 -11.66 -10.35 5.46
C ALA A 115 -12.83 -9.64 4.77
N GLY A 116 -12.67 -8.33 4.52
CA GLY A 116 -13.70 -7.51 3.89
C GLY A 116 -13.84 -7.75 2.39
N ASN A 117 -15.01 -7.44 1.85
CA ASN A 117 -15.23 -7.38 0.41
C ASN A 117 -14.54 -6.12 -0.17
N LEU A 118 -13.57 -6.32 -1.06
CA LEU A 118 -12.78 -5.26 -1.71
C LEU A 118 -13.25 -4.96 -3.14
N THR A 119 -14.30 -5.62 -3.62
CA THR A 119 -14.87 -5.34 -4.95
C THR A 119 -15.61 -3.99 -4.95
N PRO A 120 -15.85 -3.37 -6.12
CA PRO A 120 -16.55 -2.08 -6.19
C PRO A 120 -18.07 -2.20 -6.00
N HIS A 121 -18.56 -3.27 -5.38
CA HIS A 121 -19.97 -3.39 -4.97
C HIS A 121 -20.28 -2.54 -3.74
N GLU A 122 -21.55 -2.18 -3.52
CA GLU A 122 -22.00 -1.40 -2.35
C GLU A 122 -21.72 -2.11 -1.01
N THR A 123 -21.75 -3.45 -1.01
CA THR A 123 -21.37 -4.28 0.15
C THR A 123 -19.86 -4.37 0.36
N GLY A 124 -19.06 -3.89 -0.60
CA GLY A 124 -17.60 -3.79 -0.54
C GLY A 124 -17.12 -2.34 -0.46
N ILE A 125 -16.18 -1.95 -1.33
CA ILE A 125 -15.62 -0.59 -1.39
C ILE A 125 -16.30 0.29 -2.46
N GLY A 126 -17.46 -0.12 -2.97
CA GLY A 126 -18.22 0.58 -4.01
C GLY A 126 -18.47 2.05 -3.71
N SER A 127 -18.86 2.36 -2.47
CA SER A 127 -19.17 3.71 -2.00
C SER A 127 -18.00 4.42 -1.31
N TRP A 128 -16.84 3.78 -1.18
CA TRP A 128 -15.71 4.35 -0.46
C TRP A 128 -15.04 5.43 -1.29
N THR A 129 -14.58 6.48 -0.61
CA THR A 129 -13.67 7.47 -1.20
C THR A 129 -12.22 7.00 -1.11
N LEU A 130 -11.34 7.58 -1.93
CA LEU A 130 -9.91 7.34 -1.81
C LEU A 130 -9.36 7.73 -0.43
N ASP A 131 -9.87 8.79 0.20
CA ASP A 131 -9.47 9.20 1.56
C ASP A 131 -9.82 8.13 2.60
N GLN A 132 -11.03 7.57 2.51
CA GLN A 132 -11.44 6.46 3.38
C GLN A 132 -10.55 5.23 3.17
N PHE A 133 -10.24 4.91 1.91
CA PHE A 133 -9.34 3.79 1.61
C PHE A 133 -7.92 4.03 2.15
N LYS A 134 -7.37 5.22 1.97
CA LYS A 134 -6.06 5.62 2.53
C LYS A 134 -6.05 5.49 4.05
N LYS A 135 -7.06 6.00 4.75
CA LYS A 135 -7.19 5.87 6.21
C LYS A 135 -7.31 4.42 6.66
N ALA A 136 -8.05 3.60 5.92
CA ALA A 136 -8.18 2.18 6.23
C ALA A 136 -6.84 1.45 6.12
N ILE A 137 -6.11 1.65 5.02
CA ILE A 137 -4.84 0.95 4.74
C ILE A 137 -3.69 1.48 5.60
N LYS A 138 -3.53 2.81 5.68
CA LYS A 138 -2.36 3.44 6.32
C LYS A 138 -2.53 3.69 7.81
N GLU A 139 -3.76 3.87 8.29
CA GLU A 139 -4.05 4.15 9.71
C GLU A 139 -4.77 3.00 10.41
N GLY A 140 -5.22 1.98 9.67
CA GLY A 140 -5.94 0.85 10.22
C GLY A 140 -7.33 1.19 10.74
N LYS A 141 -7.96 2.27 10.27
CA LYS A 141 -9.32 2.65 10.70
C LYS A 141 -10.35 1.80 9.99
N TYR A 142 -11.29 1.18 10.72
CA TYR A 142 -12.32 0.37 10.09
C TYR A 142 -13.18 1.23 9.14
N LYS A 143 -13.25 0.82 7.86
CA LYS A 143 -13.88 1.57 6.77
C LYS A 143 -13.33 2.99 6.55
N GLY A 144 -12.14 3.29 7.07
CA GLY A 144 -11.56 4.63 7.01
C GLY A 144 -12.31 5.68 7.83
N LEU A 145 -13.13 5.27 8.79
CA LEU A 145 -13.96 6.18 9.59
C LEU A 145 -13.25 6.57 10.90
N ASP A 146 -13.26 7.87 11.21
CA ASP A 146 -12.74 8.39 12.47
C ASP A 146 -13.60 7.94 13.66
N GLY A 147 -12.96 7.57 14.77
CA GLY A 147 -13.63 7.03 15.96
C GLY A 147 -14.14 5.59 15.81
N SER A 148 -13.94 4.95 14.65
CA SER A 148 -14.22 3.53 14.47
C SER A 148 -13.19 2.65 15.20
N ARG A 149 -13.53 1.37 15.38
CA ARG A 149 -12.56 0.37 15.85
C ARG A 149 -11.39 0.24 14.86
N PRO A 150 -10.22 -0.26 15.29
CA PRO A 150 -9.17 -0.64 14.36
C PRO A 150 -9.62 -1.79 13.44
N ILE A 151 -8.96 -1.92 12.29
CA ILE A 151 -8.94 -3.15 11.51
C ILE A 151 -8.27 -4.23 12.36
N MET A 152 -8.94 -5.37 12.48
CA MET A 152 -8.48 -6.47 13.32
C MET A 152 -7.42 -7.30 12.59
N PRO A 153 -6.51 -7.97 13.32
CA PRO A 153 -5.60 -8.95 12.74
C PRO A 153 -6.37 -10.00 11.92
N PRO A 154 -5.77 -10.61 10.88
CA PRO A 154 -4.35 -10.60 10.54
C PRO A 154 -3.94 -9.51 9.54
N MET A 155 -4.82 -8.55 9.21
CA MET A 155 -4.51 -7.52 8.21
C MET A 155 -3.22 -6.76 8.61
N PRO A 156 -2.19 -6.70 7.75
CA PRO A 156 -0.87 -6.19 8.12
C PRO A 156 -0.79 -4.66 8.01
N VAL A 157 -1.68 -3.95 8.72
CA VAL A 157 -1.77 -2.47 8.73
C VAL A 157 -0.40 -1.83 8.95
N GLU A 158 0.37 -2.35 9.91
CA GLU A 158 1.71 -1.82 10.24
C GLU A 158 2.68 -1.86 9.05
N ALA A 159 2.59 -2.87 8.18
CA ALA A 159 3.42 -2.95 6.97
C ALA A 159 3.01 -1.90 5.91
N TYR A 160 1.75 -1.46 5.92
CA TYR A 160 1.21 -0.55 4.91
C TYR A 160 1.23 0.93 5.31
N ARG A 161 1.50 1.25 6.58
CA ARG A 161 1.50 2.65 7.08
C ARG A 161 2.39 3.59 6.28
N SER A 162 3.53 3.08 5.84
CA SER A 162 4.56 3.83 5.11
C SER A 162 4.39 3.75 3.59
N MET A 163 3.31 3.15 3.08
CA MET A 163 3.06 3.07 1.65
C MET A 163 2.88 4.48 1.08
N ASN A 164 3.51 4.73 -0.07
CA ASN A 164 3.37 5.99 -0.79
C ASN A 164 1.92 6.16 -1.27
N ASP A 165 1.47 7.42 -1.32
CA ASP A 165 0.09 7.73 -1.63
C ASP A 165 -0.31 7.31 -3.06
N GLU A 166 0.64 7.37 -3.99
CA GLU A 166 0.46 6.97 -5.39
C GLU A 166 0.27 5.45 -5.52
N ASP A 167 0.95 4.66 -4.70
CA ASP A 167 0.78 3.20 -4.69
C ASP A 167 -0.58 2.82 -4.08
N VAL A 168 -1.03 3.52 -3.03
CA VAL A 168 -2.38 3.32 -2.46
C VAL A 168 -3.47 3.73 -3.46
N GLU A 169 -3.26 4.82 -4.19
CA GLU A 169 -4.18 5.28 -5.25
C GLU A 169 -4.24 4.28 -6.41
N ALA A 170 -3.11 3.74 -6.84
CA ALA A 170 -3.05 2.70 -7.87
C ALA A 170 -3.80 1.44 -7.44
N ILE A 171 -3.56 0.95 -6.20
CA ILE A 171 -4.30 -0.18 -5.62
C ILE A 171 -5.80 0.10 -5.62
N PHE A 172 -6.22 1.27 -5.15
CA PHE A 172 -7.62 1.65 -5.12
C PHE A 172 -8.21 1.67 -6.54
N ALA A 173 -7.54 2.31 -7.51
CA ALA A 173 -7.99 2.35 -8.89
C ALA A 173 -8.22 0.95 -9.49
N TYR A 174 -7.27 0.03 -9.30
CA TYR A 174 -7.42 -1.35 -9.74
C TYR A 174 -8.58 -2.07 -9.05
N LEU A 175 -8.68 -1.97 -7.71
CA LEU A 175 -9.81 -2.58 -6.98
C LEU A 175 -11.16 -2.02 -7.44
N LYS A 176 -11.20 -0.75 -7.85
CA LYS A 176 -12.40 -0.09 -8.38
C LYS A 176 -12.76 -0.52 -9.81
N SER A 177 -11.82 -1.07 -10.59
CA SER A 177 -12.09 -1.58 -11.94
C SER A 177 -12.51 -3.05 -11.98
N LEU A 178 -12.42 -3.76 -10.84
CA LEU A 178 -12.85 -5.16 -10.73
C LEU A 178 -14.35 -5.35 -10.95
N LYS A 179 -14.75 -6.59 -11.27
CA LYS A 179 -16.16 -6.97 -11.29
C LYS A 179 -16.77 -6.82 -9.87
N PRO A 180 -17.89 -6.10 -9.71
CA PRO A 180 -18.56 -5.99 -8.42
C PRO A 180 -19.20 -7.32 -8.03
N ILE A 181 -19.05 -7.72 -6.76
CA ILE A 181 -19.66 -8.92 -6.19
C ILE A 181 -20.42 -8.54 -4.93
N GLU A 182 -21.72 -8.84 -4.91
CA GLU A 182 -22.56 -8.70 -3.71
C GLU A 182 -22.15 -9.75 -2.68
N ASN A 183 -21.71 -9.28 -1.52
CA ASN A 183 -21.33 -10.13 -0.39
C ASN A 183 -21.21 -9.29 0.88
N VAL A 184 -22.13 -9.49 1.83
CA VAL A 184 -22.11 -8.84 3.14
C VAL A 184 -21.34 -9.73 4.10
N VAL A 185 -20.06 -9.41 4.31
CA VAL A 185 -19.22 -10.16 5.24
C VAL A 185 -19.72 -10.03 6.68
N PRO A 186 -19.61 -11.07 7.52
CA PRO A 186 -19.99 -11.00 8.93
C PRO A 186 -19.23 -9.90 9.68
N VAL A 187 -19.86 -9.40 10.75
CA VAL A 187 -19.21 -8.43 11.64
C VAL A 187 -18.17 -9.13 12.52
N TYR A 188 -17.15 -8.37 12.90
CA TYR A 188 -16.16 -8.78 13.90
C TYR A 188 -16.85 -9.24 15.20
N ILE A 189 -16.39 -10.37 15.75
CA ILE A 189 -16.88 -10.91 17.01
C ILE A 189 -15.78 -10.71 18.07
N PRO A 190 -16.02 -9.92 19.13
CA PRO A 190 -15.05 -9.72 20.19
C PRO A 190 -14.79 -11.01 20.99
N PRO A 191 -13.64 -11.14 21.66
CA PRO A 191 -13.36 -12.29 22.50
C PRO A 191 -14.37 -12.36 23.66
N THR A 192 -14.77 -13.57 24.02
CA THR A 192 -15.48 -13.84 25.26
C THR A 192 -14.49 -13.67 26.41
N SER A 193 -14.70 -12.63 27.21
CA SER A 193 -13.88 -12.26 28.38
C SER A 193 -13.75 -13.37 29.41
#